data_AF-A0A6L8M1X2-F1
#
_entry.id   AF-A0A6L8M1X2-F1
#
_cell.length_a   1.000
_cell.length_b   1.000
_cell.length_c   1.000
_cell.angle_alpha   90.00
_cell.angle_beta   90.00
_cell.angle_gamma   90.00
#
_symmetry.space_group_name_H-M   'P 1'
#
loop_
_entity.id
_entity.type
_entity.pdbx_description
1 polymer ?
#
loop_
_entity_poly.entity_id
_entity_poly.type
_entity_poly.pdbx_seq_one_letter_code
_entity_poly.pdbx_strand_id
1 'polypeptide(L)'
;MTLTSRQIHQHITTKHNALQTTDNNNEFILTLPVKKVYRVLVDADGKATSVIRKNPKQLFGAKCKTSIANFLSKSNNAKALKVLQKMDIDCDQIINECSKENAVTTIQAAFRGFVARRSLTPENDFGFKKMTNENHGRTYYFDSTKENPHLRTPDHRVKFGSAGAFKTVTHADSSFVQLSNPSISLEAAKNENKLADELSQFSSVCHSRYVEDKTVLARNGGSEIADQRRKYNRKFPLESFRLACQDLAAMHNLDIYMRDIKPENMVIKDRVARHIDLDFVTTPNGGTYPFEQVCGTPYMVTRGLIKERESGDKERIKKALKSGDQFAMLQTMMYATGGSKLSYQVRRHDGIGKVGVAITSAHRDWARENILPQHQNHVLKFLANPTASPLPAPLHLLIKWDN
;
A
#
# COMPACT_ATOMS: atom_id res chain seq x y z
N MET A 1 2.97 41.42 -16.08
CA MET A 1 4.15 41.81 -15.30
C MET A 1 4.95 40.54 -15.05
N THR A 2 6.05 40.33 -15.77
CA THR A 2 6.69 39.02 -15.90
C THR A 2 8.00 38.97 -15.13
N LEU A 3 8.12 37.98 -14.25
CA LEU A 3 9.29 37.73 -13.44
C LEU A 3 10.30 36.85 -14.21
N THR A 4 11.51 37.36 -14.38
CA THR A 4 12.69 36.77 -15.05
C THR A 4 13.16 35.44 -14.43
N SER A 5 14.03 34.71 -15.14
CA SER A 5 14.69 33.48 -14.65
C SER A 5 15.42 33.66 -13.32
N ARG A 6 15.82 34.89 -12.97
CA ARG A 6 16.40 35.24 -11.67
C ARG A 6 15.34 35.24 -10.57
N GLN A 7 14.11 35.65 -10.87
CA GLN A 7 12.99 35.70 -9.94
C GLN A 7 12.34 34.31 -9.71
N ILE A 8 12.39 33.40 -10.69
CA ILE A 8 12.02 31.98 -10.50
C ILE A 8 13.07 31.25 -9.65
N HIS A 9 14.37 31.51 -9.91
CA HIS A 9 15.44 30.98 -9.07
C HIS A 9 15.28 31.51 -7.64
N GLN A 10 15.10 32.83 -7.47
CA GLN A 10 14.86 33.46 -6.19
C GLN A 10 13.59 32.98 -5.48
N HIS A 11 12.52 32.59 -6.19
CA HIS A 11 11.29 32.03 -5.61
C HIS A 11 11.45 30.60 -5.09
N ILE A 12 12.24 29.77 -5.78
CA ILE A 12 12.64 28.45 -5.30
C ILE A 12 13.62 28.63 -4.13
N THR A 13 14.56 29.58 -4.23
CA THR A 13 15.55 29.91 -3.19
C THR A 13 14.94 30.54 -1.91
N THR A 14 13.83 31.28 -2.00
CA THR A 14 13.15 31.88 -0.84
C THR A 14 12.12 30.95 -0.16
N LYS A 15 11.72 29.85 -0.81
CA LYS A 15 10.74 28.88 -0.26
C LYS A 15 11.34 27.52 0.12
N HIS A 16 12.66 27.43 0.31
CA HIS A 16 13.42 26.19 0.61
C HIS A 16 12.86 25.33 1.75
N ASN A 17 12.12 25.90 2.70
CA ASN A 17 11.60 25.17 3.86
C ASN A 17 10.26 24.44 3.65
N ALA A 18 9.61 24.56 2.48
CA ALA A 18 8.23 24.08 2.27
C ALA A 18 8.11 22.82 1.38
N LEU A 19 9.21 22.29 0.87
CA LEU A 19 9.24 20.99 0.18
C LEU A 19 9.60 19.92 1.20
N GLN A 20 8.59 19.32 1.84
CA GLN A 20 8.75 18.09 2.61
C GLN A 20 8.45 16.91 1.71
N THR A 21 9.39 15.96 1.66
CA THR A 21 9.18 14.65 1.03
C THR A 21 9.20 13.57 2.11
N THR A 22 8.36 12.54 1.96
CA THR A 22 8.16 11.48 2.97
C THR A 22 9.14 10.30 2.85
N ASP A 23 10.12 10.37 1.95
CA ASP A 23 11.00 9.26 1.62
C ASP A 23 12.45 9.56 2.03
N ASN A 24 13.07 8.65 2.80
CA ASN A 24 14.42 8.74 3.41
C ASN A 24 15.61 8.71 2.41
N ASN A 25 15.41 9.10 1.15
CA ASN A 25 16.51 9.19 0.19
C ASN A 25 17.00 10.64 0.09
N ASN A 26 18.30 10.86 0.37
CA ASN A 26 18.96 12.17 0.34
C ASN A 26 19.01 12.84 -1.06
N GLU A 27 18.44 12.20 -2.08
CA GLU A 27 18.43 12.67 -3.46
C GLU A 27 17.20 12.16 -4.22
N PHE A 28 16.55 13.04 -4.99
CA PHE A 28 15.54 12.63 -5.97
C PHE A 28 15.59 13.45 -7.27
N ILE A 29 14.99 12.88 -8.32
CA ILE A 29 14.96 13.46 -9.66
C ILE A 29 13.57 14.04 -9.94
N LEU A 30 13.49 15.37 -10.06
CA LEU A 30 12.28 16.06 -10.46
C LEU A 30 12.29 16.28 -11.98
N THR A 31 11.42 15.55 -12.69
CA THR A 31 11.24 15.70 -14.14
C THR A 31 9.99 16.53 -14.42
N LEU A 32 10.19 17.74 -14.93
CA LEU A 32 9.08 18.62 -15.31
C LEU A 32 8.63 18.34 -16.76
N PRO A 33 7.38 18.69 -17.15
CA PRO A 33 6.75 18.33 -18.43
C PRO A 33 7.52 18.73 -19.71
N VAL A 34 8.52 19.59 -19.59
CA VAL A 34 9.39 20.08 -20.68
C VAL A 34 10.75 19.37 -20.74
N LYS A 35 10.84 18.09 -20.34
CA LYS A 35 12.08 17.29 -20.28
C LYS A 35 13.22 17.97 -19.49
N LYS A 36 12.87 18.87 -18.56
CA LYS A 36 13.82 19.50 -17.65
C LYS A 36 13.97 18.59 -16.43
N VAL A 37 15.17 18.06 -16.27
CA VAL A 37 15.51 17.15 -15.19
C VAL A 37 16.28 17.93 -14.15
N TYR A 38 15.80 17.91 -12.92
CA TYR A 38 16.48 18.51 -11.78
C TYR A 38 16.84 17.42 -10.79
N ARG A 39 18.06 17.48 -10.28
CA ARG A 39 18.51 16.68 -9.13
C ARG A 39 18.27 17.54 -7.90
N VAL A 40 17.48 17.05 -6.96
CA VAL A 40 17.18 17.72 -5.70
C VAL A 40 17.82 16.91 -4.58
N LEU A 41 18.70 17.55 -3.80
CA LEU A 41 19.28 16.98 -2.59
C LEU A 41 18.44 17.41 -1.39
N VAL A 42 18.21 16.50 -0.45
CA VAL A 42 17.47 16.76 0.79
C VAL A 42 18.29 16.44 2.04
N ASP A 43 18.03 17.15 3.13
CA ASP A 43 18.60 16.84 4.45
C ASP A 43 17.82 15.73 5.18
N ALA A 44 18.28 15.39 6.39
CA ALA A 44 17.68 14.36 7.24
C ALA A 44 16.23 14.66 7.66
N ASP A 45 15.80 15.92 7.55
CA ASP A 45 14.43 16.37 7.84
C ASP A 45 13.56 16.44 6.57
N GLY A 46 14.07 15.95 5.43
CA GLY A 46 13.38 15.90 4.15
C GLY A 46 13.27 17.25 3.45
N LYS A 47 14.07 18.26 3.83
CA LYS A 47 14.06 19.59 3.20
C LYS A 47 15.10 19.69 2.10
N ALA A 48 14.75 20.36 1.00
CA ALA A 48 15.65 20.57 -0.12
C ALA A 48 16.85 21.46 0.24
N THR A 49 18.04 20.88 0.25
CA THR A 49 19.31 21.59 0.50
C THR A 49 19.95 22.08 -0.79
N SER A 50 19.70 21.43 -1.93
CA SER A 50 20.27 21.83 -3.23
C SER A 50 19.39 21.41 -4.41
N VAL A 51 19.33 22.23 -5.46
CA VAL A 51 18.61 21.93 -6.70
C VAL A 51 19.50 22.19 -7.91
N ILE A 52 19.88 21.12 -8.61
CA ILE A 52 20.83 21.14 -9.73
C ILE A 52 20.10 20.80 -11.02
N ARG A 53 20.10 21.73 -12.00
CA ARG A 53 19.52 21.50 -13.32
C ARG A 53 20.46 20.63 -14.17
N LYS A 54 20.03 19.43 -14.57
CA LYS A 54 20.74 18.60 -15.55
C LYS A 54 20.32 19.01 -16.96
N ASN A 55 21.27 19.41 -17.81
CA ASN A 55 20.99 19.80 -19.20
C ASN A 55 21.27 18.62 -20.16
N PRO A 56 20.30 18.15 -20.98
CA PRO A 56 20.46 16.96 -21.82
C PRO A 56 21.46 17.07 -23.00
N LYS A 57 22.02 18.25 -23.28
CA LYS A 57 22.91 18.49 -24.44
C LYS A 57 24.28 19.07 -24.07
N GLN A 58 24.70 18.91 -22.82
CA GLN A 58 26.02 19.31 -22.36
C GLN A 58 27.12 18.30 -22.76
N LEU A 59 27.04 17.77 -23.99
CA LEU A 59 28.07 16.89 -24.53
C LEU A 59 28.89 17.55 -25.64
N PHE A 60 28.34 18.33 -26.57
CA PHE A 60 29.20 18.90 -27.63
C PHE A 60 28.68 20.23 -28.21
N GLY A 61 29.48 21.30 -28.04
CA GLY A 61 29.59 22.40 -29.00
C GLY A 61 28.51 23.50 -29.02
N ALA A 62 28.70 24.60 -28.29
CA ALA A 62 27.93 25.83 -28.57
C ALA A 62 28.54 27.15 -28.03
N LYS A 63 29.86 27.28 -27.85
CA LYS A 63 30.48 28.58 -27.52
C LYS A 63 30.34 29.65 -28.62
N CYS A 64 29.91 29.29 -29.84
CA CYS A 64 29.77 30.23 -30.96
C CYS A 64 28.42 30.97 -31.08
N LYS A 65 27.34 30.54 -30.42
CA LYS A 65 25.99 31.09 -30.71
C LYS A 65 25.62 32.35 -29.93
N THR A 66 26.30 32.65 -28.83
CA THR A 66 25.96 33.77 -27.94
C THR A 66 26.37 35.14 -28.52
N SER A 67 27.33 35.18 -29.45
CA SER A 67 27.83 36.44 -30.03
C SER A 67 26.87 37.05 -31.07
N ILE A 68 26.03 36.24 -31.71
CA ILE A 68 25.09 36.68 -32.76
C ILE A 68 23.82 37.29 -32.16
N ALA A 69 23.35 36.74 -31.02
CA ALA A 69 22.17 37.25 -30.32
C ALA A 69 22.37 38.69 -29.80
N ASN A 70 23.58 39.03 -29.35
CA ASN A 70 23.90 40.38 -28.90
C ASN A 70 23.93 41.40 -30.06
N PHE A 71 24.34 40.99 -31.26
CA PHE A 71 24.36 41.84 -32.45
C PHE A 71 22.95 42.23 -32.92
N LEU A 72 21.97 41.33 -32.78
CA LEU A 72 20.59 41.55 -33.23
C LEU A 72 19.78 42.48 -32.31
N SER A 73 20.13 42.56 -31.02
CA SER A 73 19.41 43.39 -30.05
C SER A 73 19.58 44.90 -30.24
N LYS A 74 20.45 45.36 -31.15
CA LYS A 74 20.83 46.78 -31.30
C LYS A 74 20.49 47.43 -32.64
N SER A 75 19.80 46.76 -33.57
CA SER A 75 19.62 47.25 -34.94
C SER A 75 18.15 47.33 -35.37
N ASN A 76 17.57 48.53 -35.26
CA ASN A 76 16.36 48.89 -36.01
C ASN A 76 16.75 49.19 -37.46
N ASN A 77 16.62 48.23 -38.38
CA ASN A 77 16.47 48.55 -39.79
C ASN A 77 16.06 47.35 -40.64
N ALA A 78 15.27 47.60 -41.67
CA ALA A 78 14.81 46.64 -42.68
C ALA A 78 15.93 45.85 -43.41
N LYS A 79 17.21 46.16 -43.15
CA LYS A 79 18.38 45.38 -43.58
C LYS A 79 18.58 44.09 -42.77
N ALA A 80 18.20 44.04 -41.48
CA ALA A 80 18.34 42.82 -40.66
C ALA A 80 17.35 41.72 -41.09
N LEU A 81 16.13 42.10 -41.47
CA LEU A 81 15.12 41.18 -42.01
C LEU A 81 15.53 40.57 -43.37
N LYS A 82 16.14 41.37 -44.26
CA LYS A 82 16.65 40.88 -45.57
C LYS A 82 17.84 39.93 -45.45
N VAL A 83 18.60 40.01 -44.36
CA VAL A 83 19.70 39.07 -44.07
C VAL A 83 19.15 37.75 -43.50
N LEU A 84 18.16 37.81 -42.62
CA LEU A 84 17.53 36.62 -42.03
C LEU A 84 16.69 35.82 -43.05
N GLN A 85 15.98 36.50 -43.97
CA GLN A 85 15.27 35.85 -45.09
C GLN A 85 16.22 35.23 -46.13
N LYS A 86 17.47 35.71 -46.25
CA LYS A 86 18.52 35.09 -47.08
C LYS A 86 19.20 33.88 -46.41
N MET A 87 18.94 33.65 -45.11
CA MET A 87 19.56 32.59 -44.31
C MET A 87 18.60 31.43 -44.00
N ASP A 88 17.41 31.43 -44.58
CA ASP A 88 16.43 30.33 -44.54
C ASP A 88 16.04 29.86 -43.12
N ILE A 89 15.81 30.83 -42.23
CA ILE A 89 15.41 30.57 -40.83
C ILE A 89 13.90 30.75 -40.70
N ASP A 90 13.22 29.65 -40.35
CA ASP A 90 11.78 29.55 -40.20
C ASP A 90 11.25 30.30 -38.96
N CYS A 91 10.46 31.34 -39.20
CA CYS A 91 9.91 32.24 -38.19
C CYS A 91 8.79 31.59 -37.35
N ASP A 92 8.22 30.46 -37.78
CA ASP A 92 7.08 29.82 -37.10
C ASP A 92 7.49 29.18 -35.76
N GLN A 93 8.78 28.91 -35.58
CA GLN A 93 9.31 28.36 -34.33
C GLN A 93 9.36 29.38 -33.19
N ILE A 94 9.39 30.69 -33.50
CA ILE A 94 9.41 31.78 -32.52
C ILE A 94 8.00 32.01 -31.93
N ILE A 95 6.96 31.76 -32.73
CA ILE A 95 5.55 31.86 -32.30
C ILE A 95 5.21 30.77 -31.26
N ASN A 96 5.87 29.61 -31.33
CA ASN A 96 5.65 28.49 -30.40
C ASN A 96 6.21 28.71 -28.96
N GLU A 97 7.10 29.70 -28.76
CA GLU A 97 7.65 30.00 -27.42
C GLU A 97 6.71 30.85 -26.54
N CYS A 98 5.64 31.43 -27.10
CA CYS A 98 4.57 32.15 -26.38
C CYS A 98 3.64 31.26 -25.52
N SER A 99 3.83 29.93 -25.46
CA SER A 99 2.88 28.96 -24.89
C SER A 99 3.06 28.61 -23.39
N LYS A 100 4.16 29.01 -22.74
CA LYS A 100 4.55 28.48 -21.40
C LYS A 100 4.00 29.26 -20.21
N GLU A 101 3.76 30.56 -20.36
CA GLU A 101 3.22 31.43 -19.30
C GLU A 101 1.72 31.19 -19.07
N ASN A 102 1.00 30.91 -20.16
CA ASN A 102 -0.38 30.46 -20.13
C ASN A 102 -0.55 29.13 -19.38
N ALA A 103 0.41 28.21 -19.47
CA ALA A 103 0.32 26.90 -18.84
C ALA A 103 0.34 26.98 -17.30
N VAL A 104 1.19 27.81 -16.70
CA VAL A 104 1.27 27.96 -15.23
C VAL A 104 0.00 28.59 -14.67
N THR A 105 -0.47 29.68 -15.29
CA THR A 105 -1.72 30.33 -14.92
C THR A 105 -2.90 29.38 -15.08
N THR A 106 -2.92 28.59 -16.16
CA THR A 106 -3.94 27.55 -16.39
C THR A 106 -3.91 26.48 -15.32
N ILE A 107 -2.73 25.97 -14.94
CA ILE A 107 -2.60 24.96 -13.88
C ILE A 107 -3.06 25.52 -12.53
N GLN A 108 -2.67 26.75 -12.19
CA GLN A 108 -3.06 27.39 -10.93
C GLN A 108 -4.56 27.67 -10.89
N ALA A 109 -5.13 28.19 -11.98
CA ALA A 109 -6.56 28.42 -12.10
C ALA A 109 -7.34 27.09 -12.02
N ALA A 110 -6.88 26.05 -12.71
CA ALA A 110 -7.47 24.71 -12.66
C ALA A 110 -7.38 24.11 -11.25
N PHE A 111 -6.26 24.27 -10.55
CA PHE A 111 -6.09 23.80 -9.17
C PHE A 111 -6.98 24.56 -8.19
N ARG A 112 -7.03 25.91 -8.27
CA ARG A 112 -7.94 26.71 -7.45
C ARG A 112 -9.40 26.34 -7.70
N GLY A 113 -9.77 26.17 -8.97
CA GLY A 113 -11.10 25.68 -9.35
C GLY A 113 -11.39 24.29 -8.81
N PHE A 114 -10.41 23.38 -8.83
CA PHE A 114 -10.52 22.06 -8.22
C PHE A 114 -10.74 22.15 -6.69
N VAL A 115 -9.94 22.95 -5.99
CA VAL A 115 -10.07 23.14 -4.53
C VAL A 115 -11.46 23.71 -4.19
N ALA A 116 -11.92 24.72 -4.93
CA ALA A 116 -13.24 25.31 -4.74
C ALA A 116 -14.38 24.31 -5.02
N ARG A 117 -14.29 23.53 -6.11
CA ARG A 117 -15.26 22.46 -6.39
C ARG A 117 -15.29 21.44 -5.27
N ARG A 118 -14.12 20.97 -4.82
CA ARG A 118 -14.00 20.01 -3.71
C ARG A 118 -14.59 20.56 -2.41
N SER A 119 -14.42 21.84 -2.10
CA SER A 119 -15.04 22.42 -0.90
C SER A 119 -16.57 22.42 -0.97
N LEU A 120 -17.13 22.63 -2.17
CA LEU A 120 -18.57 22.67 -2.39
C LEU A 120 -19.20 21.28 -2.60
N THR A 121 -18.41 20.25 -2.91
CA THR A 121 -18.91 18.88 -3.04
C THR A 121 -19.45 18.39 -1.69
N PRO A 122 -20.72 17.90 -1.64
CA PRO A 122 -21.27 17.29 -0.44
C PRO A 122 -20.59 15.95 -0.14
N GLU A 123 -20.61 15.57 1.13
CA GLU A 123 -20.16 14.25 1.55
C GLU A 123 -21.24 13.21 1.28
N ASN A 124 -20.81 11.99 0.96
CA ASN A 124 -21.70 10.85 0.87
C ASN A 124 -21.94 10.21 2.26
N ASP A 125 -22.73 9.13 2.30
CA ASP A 125 -23.08 8.43 3.54
C ASP A 125 -21.86 7.90 4.33
N PHE A 126 -20.70 7.81 3.68
CA PHE A 126 -19.44 7.31 4.25
C PHE A 126 -18.45 8.44 4.58
N GLY A 127 -18.84 9.71 4.46
CA GLY A 127 -17.98 10.88 4.78
C GLY A 127 -17.00 11.26 3.66
N PHE A 128 -17.15 10.71 2.44
CA PHE A 128 -16.27 11.04 1.33
C PHE A 128 -16.87 12.07 0.40
N LYS A 129 -16.06 13.03 -0.04
CA LYS A 129 -16.37 13.90 -1.18
C LYS A 129 -15.99 13.21 -2.48
N LYS A 130 -17.00 12.83 -3.26
CA LYS A 130 -16.86 12.11 -4.54
C LYS A 130 -16.66 13.11 -5.69
N MET A 131 -15.60 12.96 -6.46
CA MET A 131 -15.36 13.76 -7.67
C MET A 131 -14.95 12.88 -8.84
N THR A 132 -15.66 12.98 -9.96
CA THR A 132 -15.36 12.23 -11.18
C THR A 132 -14.60 13.11 -12.16
N ASN A 133 -13.51 12.60 -12.71
CA ASN A 133 -12.84 13.18 -13.86
C ASN A 133 -13.38 12.52 -15.13
N GLU A 134 -14.33 13.19 -15.78
CA GLU A 134 -15.02 12.70 -16.98
C GLU A 134 -14.06 12.36 -18.13
N ASN A 135 -12.98 13.14 -18.28
CA ASN A 135 -11.99 12.93 -19.35
C ASN A 135 -11.18 11.63 -19.19
N HIS A 136 -11.12 11.08 -17.97
CA HIS A 136 -10.34 9.88 -17.67
C HIS A 136 -11.19 8.74 -17.07
N GLY A 137 -12.50 8.93 -16.92
CA GLY A 137 -13.39 7.94 -16.31
C GLY A 137 -13.03 7.54 -14.88
N ARG A 138 -12.24 8.37 -14.16
CA ARG A 138 -11.77 8.07 -12.80
C ARG A 138 -12.57 8.85 -11.78
N THR A 139 -13.01 8.15 -10.74
CA THR A 139 -13.66 8.77 -9.57
C THR A 139 -12.68 8.78 -8.41
N TYR A 140 -12.58 9.93 -7.74
CA TYR A 140 -11.76 10.15 -6.57
C TYR A 140 -12.65 10.36 -5.34
N TYR A 141 -12.22 9.79 -4.22
CA TYR A 141 -12.89 9.88 -2.93
C TYR A 141 -11.94 10.58 -1.96
N PHE A 142 -12.33 11.79 -1.54
CA PHE A 142 -11.57 12.60 -0.61
C PHE A 142 -12.22 12.53 0.76
N ASP A 143 -11.48 12.00 1.72
CA ASP A 143 -11.84 12.08 3.14
C ASP A 143 -11.81 13.55 3.60
N SER A 144 -12.91 14.01 4.17
CA SER A 144 -13.06 15.38 4.66
C SER A 144 -12.26 15.64 5.93
N THR A 145 -12.03 14.61 6.76
CA THR A 145 -11.21 14.69 7.98
C THR A 145 -9.72 14.80 7.65
N LYS A 146 -9.32 14.40 6.44
CA LYS A 146 -7.93 14.27 5.96
C LYS A 146 -7.09 13.27 6.75
N GLU A 147 -7.71 12.43 7.56
CA GLU A 147 -7.01 11.39 8.32
C GLU A 147 -6.63 10.22 7.40
N ASN A 148 -7.43 9.97 6.35
CA ASN A 148 -7.19 8.87 5.43
C ASN A 148 -6.55 9.29 4.09
N PRO A 149 -5.70 8.41 3.51
CA PRO A 149 -5.20 8.60 2.15
C PRO A 149 -6.34 8.68 1.14
N HIS A 150 -6.18 9.53 0.12
CA HIS A 150 -7.16 9.61 -0.96
C HIS A 150 -7.28 8.27 -1.72
N LEU A 151 -8.52 7.89 -2.03
CA LEU A 151 -8.86 6.69 -2.78
C LEU A 151 -9.36 7.06 -4.17
N ARG A 152 -9.19 6.15 -5.14
CA ARG A 152 -9.77 6.33 -6.48
C ARG A 152 -10.17 5.00 -7.09
N THR A 153 -11.10 5.06 -8.03
CA THR A 153 -11.46 3.90 -8.85
C THR A 153 -10.25 3.44 -9.67
N PRO A 154 -10.04 2.13 -9.83
CA PRO A 154 -9.00 1.60 -10.69
C PRO A 154 -9.31 1.76 -12.19
N ASP A 155 -8.27 1.67 -13.02
CA ASP A 155 -8.38 1.92 -14.47
C ASP A 155 -9.02 0.78 -15.28
N HIS A 156 -8.90 -0.47 -14.79
CA HIS A 156 -9.22 -1.64 -15.59
C HIS A 156 -10.30 -2.48 -14.93
N ARG A 157 -11.34 -2.79 -15.70
CA ARG A 157 -12.36 -3.76 -15.32
C ARG A 157 -11.79 -5.18 -15.38
N VAL A 158 -12.07 -5.96 -14.35
CA VAL A 158 -11.70 -7.38 -14.29
C VAL A 158 -12.88 -8.20 -14.79
N LYS A 159 -12.73 -8.93 -15.91
CA LYS A 159 -13.82 -9.70 -16.53
C LYS A 159 -14.25 -10.93 -15.70
N PHE A 160 -13.30 -11.54 -15.00
CA PHE A 160 -13.52 -12.69 -14.10
C PHE A 160 -12.80 -12.40 -12.79
N GLY A 161 -13.40 -11.55 -11.96
CA GLY A 161 -12.84 -11.23 -10.66
C GLY A 161 -12.70 -12.48 -9.79
N SER A 162 -11.63 -12.57 -9.02
CA SER A 162 -11.59 -13.52 -7.90
C SER A 162 -12.78 -13.23 -6.99
N ALA A 163 -13.68 -14.20 -6.88
CA ALA A 163 -14.82 -14.14 -5.99
C ALA A 163 -14.41 -14.74 -4.65
N GLY A 164 -14.45 -13.93 -3.59
CA GLY A 164 -14.56 -14.45 -2.23
C GLY A 164 -16.00 -14.93 -1.97
N ALA A 165 -16.28 -15.32 -0.72
CA ALA A 165 -17.62 -15.76 -0.34
C ALA A 165 -18.68 -14.65 -0.50
N PHE A 166 -18.29 -13.38 -0.25
CA PHE A 166 -19.21 -12.24 -0.23
C PHE A 166 -18.78 -11.10 -1.17
N LYS A 167 -17.47 -10.95 -1.37
CA LYS A 167 -16.86 -9.83 -2.11
C LYS A 167 -16.32 -10.33 -3.45
N THR A 168 -16.54 -9.56 -4.52
CA THR A 168 -16.01 -9.86 -5.86
C THR A 168 -15.16 -8.71 -6.38
N VAL A 169 -13.97 -9.01 -6.90
CA VAL A 169 -13.11 -7.99 -7.52
C VAL A 169 -13.73 -7.53 -8.84
N THR A 170 -14.03 -6.24 -8.97
CA THR A 170 -14.65 -5.68 -10.19
C THR A 170 -13.66 -4.89 -11.04
N HIS A 171 -12.71 -4.20 -10.41
CA HIS A 171 -11.69 -3.41 -11.08
C HIS A 171 -10.36 -3.51 -10.33
N ALA A 172 -9.24 -3.37 -11.05
CA ALA A 172 -7.92 -3.33 -10.46
C ALA A 172 -6.92 -2.57 -11.34
N ASP A 173 -5.91 -1.97 -10.72
CA ASP A 173 -4.69 -1.48 -11.37
C ASP A 173 -3.50 -1.63 -10.42
N SER A 174 -2.34 -1.09 -10.76
CA SER A 174 -1.12 -1.21 -9.95
C SER A 174 -1.23 -0.64 -8.52
N SER A 175 -2.20 0.25 -8.28
CA SER A 175 -2.35 1.03 -7.05
C SER A 175 -3.58 0.64 -6.23
N PHE A 176 -4.69 0.29 -6.88
CA PHE A 176 -5.98 0.06 -6.24
C PHE A 176 -6.69 -1.19 -6.74
N VAL A 177 -7.54 -1.75 -5.88
CA VAL A 177 -8.49 -2.82 -6.18
C VAL A 177 -9.87 -2.34 -5.74
N GLN A 178 -10.88 -2.58 -6.57
CA GLN A 178 -12.28 -2.32 -6.26
C GLN A 178 -13.02 -3.64 -6.09
N LEU A 179 -13.73 -3.78 -4.98
CA LEU A 179 -14.60 -4.92 -4.70
C LEU A 179 -16.06 -4.48 -4.65
N SER A 180 -16.94 -5.38 -5.09
CA SER A 180 -18.38 -5.28 -4.89
C SER A 180 -18.81 -6.25 -3.79
N ASN A 181 -19.57 -5.76 -2.82
CA ASN A 181 -20.21 -6.55 -1.76
C ASN A 181 -21.73 -6.31 -1.79
N PRO A 182 -22.48 -7.00 -2.65
CA PRO A 182 -23.91 -6.70 -2.84
C PRO A 182 -24.79 -7.02 -1.62
N SER A 183 -24.29 -7.84 -0.69
CA SER A 183 -25.06 -8.37 0.45
C SER A 183 -24.96 -7.53 1.72
N ILE A 184 -24.07 -6.53 1.77
CA ILE A 184 -23.86 -5.76 3.00
C ILE A 184 -24.90 -4.65 3.17
N SER A 185 -25.29 -4.39 4.43
CA SER A 185 -26.10 -3.23 4.79
C SER A 185 -25.23 -1.99 4.97
N LEU A 186 -25.84 -0.81 4.82
CA LEU A 186 -25.15 0.46 5.03
C LEU A 186 -24.53 0.58 6.43
N GLU A 187 -25.24 0.14 7.47
CA GLU A 187 -24.75 0.17 8.85
C GLU A 187 -23.55 -0.75 9.06
N ALA A 188 -23.60 -1.98 8.54
CA ALA A 188 -22.49 -2.92 8.62
C ALA A 188 -21.26 -2.39 7.86
N ALA A 189 -21.45 -1.79 6.69
CA ALA A 189 -20.37 -1.16 5.93
C ALA A 189 -19.72 0.02 6.69
N LYS A 190 -20.50 0.84 7.39
CA LYS A 190 -19.98 1.92 8.27
C LYS A 190 -19.19 1.36 9.45
N ASN A 191 -19.64 0.25 10.03
CA ASN A 191 -18.92 -0.41 11.13
C ASN A 191 -17.61 -1.06 10.64
N GLU A 192 -17.59 -1.67 9.45
CA GLU A 192 -16.34 -2.13 8.80
C GLU A 192 -15.36 -0.97 8.58
N ASN A 193 -15.85 0.21 8.17
CA ASN A 193 -14.97 1.38 8.07
C ASN A 193 -14.39 1.77 9.45
N LYS A 194 -15.18 1.86 10.53
CA LYS A 194 -14.62 2.17 11.86
C LYS A 194 -13.53 1.17 12.28
N LEU A 195 -13.75 -0.12 12.03
CA LEU A 195 -12.75 -1.16 12.28
C LEU A 195 -11.48 -0.94 11.45
N ALA A 196 -11.61 -0.55 10.17
CA ALA A 196 -10.47 -0.21 9.33
C ALA A 196 -9.72 1.05 9.81
N ASP A 197 -10.38 2.00 10.49
CA ASP A 197 -9.70 3.15 11.14
C ASP A 197 -8.83 2.67 12.30
N GLU A 198 -9.34 1.80 13.17
CA GLU A 198 -8.59 1.26 14.32
C GLU A 198 -7.34 0.49 13.87
N LEU A 199 -7.45 -0.21 12.74
CA LEU A 199 -6.37 -1.02 12.16
C LEU A 199 -5.41 -0.23 11.27
N SER A 200 -5.70 1.04 10.97
CA SER A 200 -4.92 1.86 10.03
C SER A 200 -3.46 2.08 10.46
N GLN A 201 -3.18 1.93 11.77
CA GLN A 201 -1.83 2.01 12.34
C GLN A 201 -0.93 0.82 11.97
N PHE A 202 -1.50 -0.32 11.56
CA PHE A 202 -0.76 -1.54 11.25
C PHE A 202 -0.46 -1.63 9.76
N SER A 203 0.80 -1.43 9.38
CA SER A 203 1.26 -1.42 7.98
C SER A 203 1.16 -2.78 7.28
N SER A 204 1.02 -3.85 8.06
CA SER A 204 0.76 -5.21 7.59
C SER A 204 -0.70 -5.43 7.20
N VAL A 205 -1.63 -4.50 7.45
CA VAL A 205 -3.02 -4.58 6.99
C VAL A 205 -3.20 -3.75 5.72
N CYS A 206 -3.78 -4.36 4.68
CA CYS A 206 -4.13 -3.62 3.47
C CYS A 206 -5.30 -2.67 3.75
N HIS A 207 -5.04 -1.37 3.58
CA HIS A 207 -6.07 -0.34 3.74
C HIS A 207 -7.20 -0.52 2.72
N SER A 208 -8.42 -0.71 3.22
CA SER A 208 -9.65 -0.81 2.44
C SER A 208 -10.77 -0.02 3.11
N ARG A 209 -11.68 0.54 2.30
CA ARG A 209 -12.83 1.32 2.76
C ARG A 209 -14.04 1.08 1.88
N TYR A 210 -15.22 1.00 2.49
CA TYR A 210 -16.45 1.29 1.77
C TYR A 210 -16.47 2.77 1.44
N VAL A 211 -16.55 3.08 0.16
CA VAL A 211 -16.63 4.46 -0.34
C VAL A 211 -18.01 4.80 -0.85
N GLU A 212 -18.84 3.80 -1.18
CA GLU A 212 -20.24 3.90 -1.58
C GLU A 212 -20.97 2.62 -1.15
N ASP A 213 -22.31 2.63 -1.30
CA ASP A 213 -23.10 1.42 -1.08
C ASP A 213 -22.52 0.26 -1.90
N LYS A 214 -22.27 -0.86 -1.21
CA LYS A 214 -21.73 -2.11 -1.77
C LYS A 214 -20.37 -1.98 -2.46
N THR A 215 -19.68 -0.84 -2.38
CA THR A 215 -18.42 -0.60 -3.10
C THR A 215 -17.26 -0.37 -2.14
N VAL A 216 -16.27 -1.26 -2.20
CA VAL A 216 -15.04 -1.17 -1.43
C VAL A 216 -13.88 -0.79 -2.35
N LEU A 217 -13.07 0.19 -1.93
CA LEU A 217 -11.77 0.45 -2.53
C LEU A 217 -10.67 0.05 -1.56
N ALA A 218 -9.69 -0.69 -2.06
CA ALA A 218 -8.52 -1.13 -1.31
C ALA A 218 -7.23 -0.75 -2.04
N ARG A 219 -6.15 -0.54 -1.28
CA ARG A 219 -4.80 -0.49 -1.86
C ARG A 219 -4.46 -1.85 -2.45
N ASN A 220 -3.88 -1.85 -3.64
CA ASN A 220 -3.42 -3.09 -4.26
C ASN A 220 -2.21 -3.63 -3.49
N GLY A 221 -2.45 -4.67 -2.68
CA GLY A 221 -1.46 -5.39 -1.87
C GLY A 221 -0.70 -6.48 -2.62
N GLY A 222 -0.90 -6.61 -3.94
CA GLY A 222 -0.17 -7.52 -4.81
C GLY A 222 -0.88 -8.84 -5.05
N SER A 223 -0.11 -9.93 -5.10
CA SER A 223 -0.64 -11.25 -5.42
C SER A 223 -0.99 -12.05 -4.16
N GLU A 224 -2.10 -12.75 -4.18
CA GLU A 224 -2.52 -13.69 -3.12
C GLU A 224 -1.50 -14.85 -2.98
N ILE A 225 -1.08 -15.13 -1.75
CA ILE A 225 -0.06 -16.13 -1.44
C ILE A 225 -0.54 -17.55 -1.78
N ALA A 226 -1.78 -17.91 -1.44
CA ALA A 226 -2.38 -19.21 -1.79
C ALA A 226 -2.36 -19.46 -3.30
N ASP A 227 -2.84 -18.51 -4.10
CA ASP A 227 -2.80 -18.60 -5.55
C ASP A 227 -1.38 -18.74 -6.12
N GLN A 228 -0.43 -17.95 -5.63
CA GLN A 228 0.96 -18.03 -6.10
C GLN A 228 1.61 -19.38 -5.77
N ARG A 229 1.34 -19.93 -4.58
CA ARG A 229 1.81 -21.27 -4.19
C ARG A 229 1.14 -22.36 -5.02
N ARG A 230 -0.18 -22.31 -5.21
CA ARG A 230 -0.93 -23.32 -5.95
C ARG A 230 -0.58 -23.38 -7.43
N LYS A 231 -0.59 -22.23 -8.10
CA LYS A 231 -0.50 -22.15 -9.56
C LYS A 231 0.94 -22.22 -10.05
N TYR A 232 1.88 -21.68 -9.28
CA TYR A 232 3.27 -21.51 -9.71
C TYR A 232 4.29 -22.18 -8.78
N ASN A 233 3.84 -22.82 -7.69
CA ASN A 233 4.72 -23.34 -6.64
C ASN A 233 5.75 -22.31 -6.15
N ARG A 234 5.41 -21.01 -6.19
CA ARG A 234 6.31 -19.92 -5.88
C ARG A 234 6.53 -19.82 -4.38
N LYS A 235 7.74 -20.09 -3.89
CA LYS A 235 8.10 -19.86 -2.49
C LYS A 235 8.33 -18.36 -2.24
N PHE A 236 8.10 -17.95 -1.00
CA PHE A 236 8.36 -16.59 -0.55
C PHE A 236 9.51 -16.55 0.46
N PRO A 237 10.30 -15.48 0.50
CA PRO A 237 11.25 -15.26 1.59
C PRO A 237 10.52 -15.20 2.92
N LEU A 238 11.10 -15.82 3.96
CA LEU A 238 10.55 -15.77 5.31
C LEU A 238 10.42 -14.32 5.79
N GLU A 239 11.44 -13.51 5.48
CA GLU A 239 11.52 -12.08 5.80
C GLU A 239 10.29 -11.28 5.38
N SER A 240 9.57 -11.71 4.34
CA SER A 240 8.36 -11.05 3.89
C SER A 240 7.25 -10.99 4.95
N PHE A 241 7.33 -11.83 5.99
CA PHE A 241 6.35 -11.91 7.07
C PHE A 241 6.77 -11.16 8.34
N ARG A 242 7.97 -10.54 8.37
CA ARG A 242 8.51 -9.88 9.58
C ARG A 242 7.57 -8.81 10.12
N LEU A 243 7.15 -7.88 9.25
CA LEU A 243 6.22 -6.80 9.61
C LEU A 243 4.87 -7.34 10.10
N ALA A 244 4.29 -8.32 9.41
CA ALA A 244 3.03 -8.94 9.82
C ALA A 244 3.13 -9.62 11.20
N CYS A 245 4.26 -10.25 11.53
CA CYS A 245 4.46 -10.85 12.85
C CYS A 245 4.69 -9.81 13.97
N GLN A 246 5.27 -8.65 13.64
CA GLN A 246 5.43 -7.53 14.58
C GLN A 246 4.10 -6.86 14.86
N ASP A 247 3.35 -6.51 13.82
CA ASP A 247 2.03 -5.91 13.93
C ASP A 247 1.05 -6.84 14.65
N LEU A 248 1.05 -8.15 14.34
CA LEU A 248 0.20 -9.11 15.04
C LEU A 248 0.49 -9.15 16.55
N ALA A 249 1.75 -9.02 16.94
CA ALA A 249 2.12 -8.94 18.35
C ALA A 249 1.62 -7.62 19.00
N ALA A 250 1.73 -6.50 18.27
CA ALA A 250 1.20 -5.22 18.72
C ALA A 250 -0.33 -5.23 18.84
N MET A 251 -1.04 -5.83 17.87
CA MET A 251 -2.49 -6.07 17.93
C MET A 251 -2.87 -6.87 19.17
N HIS A 252 -2.18 -7.98 19.46
CA HIS A 252 -2.46 -8.79 20.65
C HIS A 252 -2.24 -8.04 21.97
N ASN A 253 -1.33 -7.06 22.01
CA ASN A 253 -1.13 -6.21 23.18
C ASN A 253 -2.26 -5.18 23.38
N LEU A 254 -3.03 -4.90 22.32
CA LEU A 254 -4.20 -4.02 22.32
C LEU A 254 -5.53 -4.81 22.34
N ASP A 255 -5.48 -6.12 22.63
CA ASP A 255 -6.64 -7.01 22.59
C ASP A 255 -7.37 -7.06 21.23
N ILE A 256 -6.61 -6.89 20.14
CA ILE A 256 -7.07 -7.03 18.75
C ILE A 256 -6.67 -8.41 18.24
N TYR A 257 -7.63 -9.16 17.67
CA TYR A 257 -7.41 -10.52 17.16
C TYR A 257 -7.96 -10.67 15.74
N MET A 258 -7.14 -11.24 14.85
CA MET A 258 -7.45 -11.35 13.41
C MET A 258 -8.43 -12.48 13.09
N ARG A 259 -8.31 -13.61 13.79
CA ARG A 259 -9.18 -14.81 13.76
C ARG A 259 -9.31 -15.57 12.44
N ASP A 260 -8.95 -14.99 11.30
CA ASP A 260 -8.99 -15.66 9.99
C ASP A 260 -7.70 -15.48 9.16
N ILE A 261 -6.55 -15.63 9.85
CA ILE A 261 -5.24 -15.65 9.20
C ILE A 261 -5.12 -16.92 8.36
N LYS A 262 -4.94 -16.77 7.05
CA LYS A 262 -4.70 -17.89 6.12
C LYS A 262 -4.01 -17.45 4.84
N PRO A 263 -3.39 -18.37 4.09
CA PRO A 263 -2.74 -18.03 2.82
C PRO A 263 -3.65 -17.33 1.79
N GLU A 264 -4.95 -17.58 1.82
CA GLU A 264 -5.95 -16.93 0.96
C GLU A 264 -6.25 -15.49 1.37
N ASN A 265 -6.07 -15.13 2.65
CA ASN A 265 -6.26 -13.76 3.16
C ASN A 265 -4.93 -13.00 3.30
N MET A 266 -3.89 -13.47 2.62
CA MET A 266 -2.56 -12.86 2.63
C MET A 266 -2.11 -12.56 1.21
N VAL A 267 -1.70 -11.32 0.99
CA VAL A 267 -1.17 -10.83 -0.30
C VAL A 267 0.28 -10.38 -0.14
N ILE A 268 1.03 -10.37 -1.23
CA ILE A 268 2.42 -9.92 -1.22
C ILE A 268 2.72 -8.95 -2.36
N LYS A 269 3.32 -7.82 -1.99
CA LYS A 269 3.85 -6.79 -2.89
C LYS A 269 5.09 -6.18 -2.29
N ASP A 270 6.09 -5.95 -3.14
CA ASP A 270 7.38 -5.37 -2.75
C ASP A 270 8.03 -6.15 -1.60
N ARG A 271 7.93 -7.49 -1.67
CA ARG A 271 8.41 -8.44 -0.64
C ARG A 271 7.80 -8.28 0.74
N VAL A 272 6.70 -7.55 0.91
CA VAL A 272 5.99 -7.42 2.18
C VAL A 272 4.66 -8.15 2.10
N ALA A 273 4.46 -9.13 2.98
CA ALA A 273 3.19 -9.83 3.14
C ALA A 273 2.23 -8.97 3.95
N ARG A 274 0.97 -8.90 3.51
CA ARG A 274 -0.08 -8.10 4.14
C ARG A 274 -1.37 -8.90 4.26
N HIS A 275 -2.10 -8.64 5.34
CA HIS A 275 -3.45 -9.13 5.56
C HIS A 275 -4.43 -8.35 4.69
N ILE A 276 -5.32 -9.09 4.05
CA ILE A 276 -6.58 -8.58 3.48
C ILE A 276 -7.73 -9.26 4.21
N ASP A 277 -8.94 -8.74 4.00
CA ASP A 277 -10.18 -9.27 4.57
C ASP A 277 -10.25 -9.16 6.11
N LEU A 278 -11.09 -8.24 6.59
CA LEU A 278 -11.21 -7.91 8.00
C LEU A 278 -12.49 -8.47 8.63
N ASP A 279 -13.23 -9.32 7.89
CA ASP A 279 -14.58 -9.76 8.23
C ASP A 279 -14.64 -10.52 9.56
N PHE A 280 -13.54 -11.11 10.03
CA PHE A 280 -13.48 -11.82 11.31
C PHE A 280 -12.69 -11.11 12.40
N VAL A 281 -12.19 -9.88 12.19
CA VAL A 281 -11.42 -9.20 13.24
C VAL A 281 -12.32 -8.84 14.44
N THR A 282 -11.74 -8.84 15.63
CA THR A 282 -12.39 -8.35 16.86
C THR A 282 -11.44 -7.45 17.64
N THR A 283 -11.98 -6.36 18.18
CA THR A 283 -11.27 -5.37 19.00
C THR A 283 -12.07 -5.10 20.28
N PRO A 284 -11.47 -4.43 21.29
CA PRO A 284 -12.20 -4.03 22.50
C PRO A 284 -13.37 -3.08 22.25
N ASN A 285 -13.33 -2.32 21.16
CA ASN A 285 -14.35 -1.34 20.79
C ASN A 285 -15.47 -1.93 19.91
N GLY A 286 -15.30 -3.17 19.47
CA GLY A 286 -16.25 -3.86 18.61
C GLY A 286 -15.55 -4.70 17.54
N GLY A 287 -16.34 -5.32 16.69
CA GLY A 287 -15.88 -6.17 15.61
C GLY A 287 -17.07 -6.85 14.98
N THR A 288 -16.83 -7.62 13.92
CA THR A 288 -17.94 -8.29 13.23
C THR A 288 -18.63 -9.31 14.12
N TYR A 289 -17.84 -9.97 14.98
CA TYR A 289 -18.32 -10.97 15.92
C TYR A 289 -17.69 -10.78 17.31
N PRO A 290 -18.44 -11.05 18.39
CA PRO A 290 -17.93 -10.97 19.76
C PRO A 290 -16.79 -11.97 20.00
N PHE A 291 -16.00 -11.77 21.06
CA PHE A 291 -14.82 -12.58 21.37
C PHE A 291 -15.13 -14.08 21.54
N GLU A 292 -16.29 -14.38 22.10
CA GLU A 292 -16.79 -15.72 22.43
C GLU A 292 -17.20 -16.51 21.17
N GLN A 293 -17.51 -15.82 20.07
CA GLN A 293 -18.01 -16.48 18.88
C GLN A 293 -16.91 -17.23 18.12
N VAL A 294 -17.16 -18.52 17.89
CA VAL A 294 -16.30 -19.36 17.06
C VAL A 294 -16.49 -19.01 15.58
N CYS A 295 -15.41 -18.58 14.95
CA CYS A 295 -15.34 -18.19 13.53
C CYS A 295 -13.94 -18.48 12.96
N GLY A 296 -13.79 -18.22 11.66
CA GLY A 296 -12.55 -18.42 10.91
C GLY A 296 -12.50 -19.76 10.16
N THR A 297 -11.34 -20.02 9.57
CA THR A 297 -11.15 -21.17 8.67
C THR A 297 -10.83 -22.46 9.45
N PRO A 298 -11.61 -23.56 9.31
CA PRO A 298 -11.49 -24.76 10.15
C PRO A 298 -10.10 -25.39 10.25
N TYR A 299 -9.29 -25.34 9.18
CA TYR A 299 -7.96 -25.94 9.13
C TYR A 299 -6.86 -25.07 9.76
N MET A 300 -7.20 -23.84 10.13
CA MET A 300 -6.32 -22.86 10.78
C MET A 300 -6.56 -22.77 12.29
N VAL A 301 -7.42 -23.63 12.84
CA VAL A 301 -7.77 -23.66 14.27
C VAL A 301 -7.85 -25.11 14.78
N THR A 302 -7.81 -25.29 16.09
CA THR A 302 -7.89 -26.61 16.75
C THR A 302 -9.11 -26.69 17.67
N ARG A 303 -9.63 -27.91 17.90
CA ARG A 303 -10.75 -28.11 18.84
C ARG A 303 -10.40 -27.69 20.26
N GLY A 304 -9.13 -27.84 20.66
CA GLY A 304 -8.64 -27.36 21.96
C GLY A 304 -8.85 -25.85 22.09
N LEU A 305 -8.42 -25.07 21.09
CA LEU A 305 -8.60 -23.61 21.10
C LEU A 305 -10.08 -23.20 21.05
N ILE A 306 -10.92 -23.93 20.32
CA ILE A 306 -12.37 -23.67 20.28
C ILE A 306 -13.00 -23.88 21.66
N LYS A 307 -12.69 -24.98 22.35
CA LYS A 307 -13.19 -25.24 23.70
C LYS A 307 -12.78 -24.17 24.71
N GLU A 308 -11.57 -23.64 24.59
CA GLU A 308 -11.12 -22.53 25.45
C GLU A 308 -11.90 -21.24 25.17
N ARG A 309 -12.28 -20.99 23.90
CA ARG A 309 -13.15 -19.85 23.53
C ARG A 309 -14.59 -20.02 24.03
N GLU A 310 -15.07 -21.25 24.12
CA GLU A 310 -16.40 -21.60 24.65
C GLU A 310 -16.44 -21.67 26.18
N SER A 311 -15.31 -21.42 26.87
CA SER A 311 -15.21 -21.61 28.33
C SER A 311 -16.02 -20.60 29.17
N GLY A 312 -16.42 -19.47 28.58
CA GLY A 312 -17.06 -18.35 29.29
C GLY A 312 -16.10 -17.51 30.14
N ASP A 313 -14.82 -17.91 30.27
CA ASP A 313 -13.78 -17.15 30.97
C ASP A 313 -13.04 -16.23 29.99
N LYS A 314 -13.18 -14.91 30.19
CA LYS A 314 -12.61 -13.88 29.31
C LYS A 314 -11.10 -14.01 29.13
N GLU A 315 -10.36 -14.35 30.19
CA GLU A 315 -8.90 -14.46 30.10
C GLU A 315 -8.48 -15.72 29.35
N ARG A 316 -9.23 -16.83 29.51
CA ARG A 316 -9.02 -18.04 28.71
C ARG A 316 -9.35 -17.80 27.24
N ILE A 317 -10.44 -17.09 26.95
CA ILE A 317 -10.83 -16.69 25.60
C ILE A 317 -9.73 -15.87 24.93
N LYS A 318 -9.24 -14.81 25.58
CA LYS A 318 -8.14 -13.96 25.06
C LYS A 318 -6.87 -14.77 24.77
N LYS A 319 -6.46 -15.63 25.69
CA LYS A 319 -5.31 -16.54 25.48
C LYS A 319 -5.53 -17.48 24.30
N ALA A 320 -6.73 -18.02 24.13
CA ALA A 320 -7.07 -18.91 23.02
C ALA A 320 -7.16 -18.17 21.67
N LEU A 321 -7.60 -16.91 21.66
CA LEU A 321 -7.57 -16.06 20.47
C LEU A 321 -6.13 -15.76 20.06
N LYS A 322 -5.30 -15.32 21.01
CA LYS A 322 -3.86 -15.08 20.80
C LYS A 322 -3.14 -16.29 20.25
N SER A 323 -3.28 -17.45 20.91
CA SER A 323 -2.68 -18.71 20.45
C SER A 323 -3.23 -19.15 19.10
N GLY A 324 -4.51 -18.90 18.82
CA GLY A 324 -5.12 -19.19 17.52
C GLY A 324 -4.50 -18.40 16.38
N ASP A 325 -4.37 -17.08 16.53
CA ASP A 325 -3.72 -16.23 15.53
C ASP A 325 -2.26 -16.62 15.31
N GLN A 326 -1.50 -16.89 16.38
CA GLN A 326 -0.10 -17.31 16.27
C GLN A 326 0.03 -18.68 15.58
N PHE A 327 -0.86 -19.61 15.89
CA PHE A 327 -0.90 -20.92 15.23
C PHE A 327 -1.20 -20.77 13.73
N ALA A 328 -2.22 -20.00 13.38
CA ALA A 328 -2.62 -19.74 12.01
C ALA A 328 -1.54 -18.99 11.21
N MET A 329 -0.89 -17.98 11.80
CA MET A 329 0.23 -17.27 11.19
C MET A 329 1.41 -18.22 10.92
N LEU A 330 1.80 -19.04 11.89
CA LEU A 330 2.90 -19.98 11.73
C LEU A 330 2.61 -21.01 10.62
N GLN A 331 1.40 -21.58 10.58
CA GLN A 331 0.97 -22.47 9.49
C GLN A 331 1.00 -21.76 8.13
N THR A 332 0.58 -20.49 8.08
CA THR A 332 0.62 -19.67 6.86
C THR A 332 2.06 -19.44 6.37
N MET A 333 2.98 -19.13 7.27
CA MET A 333 4.40 -18.97 6.97
C MET A 333 5.02 -20.29 6.47
N MET A 334 4.73 -21.41 7.13
CA MET A 334 5.17 -22.74 6.67
C MET A 334 4.62 -23.08 5.29
N TYR A 335 3.35 -22.75 5.02
CA TYR A 335 2.74 -22.94 3.72
C TYR A 335 3.43 -22.13 2.62
N ALA A 336 3.76 -20.86 2.91
CA ALA A 336 4.32 -19.91 1.95
C ALA A 336 5.82 -20.14 1.66
N THR A 337 6.58 -20.55 2.67
CA THR A 337 8.05 -20.65 2.60
C THR A 337 8.55 -22.09 2.46
N GLY A 338 7.78 -23.06 2.96
CA GLY A 338 8.15 -24.47 2.99
C GLY A 338 8.16 -25.17 1.64
N GLY A 339 8.67 -26.41 1.63
CA GLY A 339 8.55 -27.31 0.48
C GLY A 339 7.11 -27.78 0.24
N SER A 340 6.84 -28.33 -0.95
CA SER A 340 5.50 -28.77 -1.38
C SER A 340 4.84 -29.74 -0.38
N LYS A 341 5.63 -30.60 0.26
CA LYS A 341 5.17 -31.53 1.31
C LYS A 341 4.59 -30.80 2.52
N LEU A 342 5.24 -29.74 2.97
CA LEU A 342 4.79 -28.95 4.12
C LEU A 342 3.55 -28.13 3.76
N SER A 343 3.53 -27.48 2.59
CA SER A 343 2.35 -26.77 2.10
C SER A 343 1.13 -27.68 1.93
N TYR A 344 1.33 -28.90 1.43
CA TYR A 344 0.27 -29.90 1.34
C TYR A 344 -0.23 -30.34 2.71
N GLN A 345 0.66 -30.51 3.70
CA GLN A 345 0.28 -30.88 5.07
C GLN A 345 -0.58 -29.82 5.75
N VAL A 346 -0.28 -28.53 5.56
CA VAL A 346 -1.12 -27.43 6.06
C VAL A 346 -2.54 -27.50 5.47
N ARG A 347 -2.67 -27.91 4.21
CA ARG A 347 -3.97 -27.98 3.50
C ARG A 347 -4.75 -29.27 3.68
N ARG A 348 -4.09 -30.41 3.91
CA ARG A 348 -4.73 -31.73 3.95
C ARG A 348 -5.76 -31.87 5.07
N HIS A 349 -5.74 -30.99 6.04
CA HIS A 349 -6.74 -30.95 7.09
C HIS A 349 -7.99 -30.19 6.60
N ASP A 350 -8.92 -30.81 5.87
CA ASP A 350 -10.20 -30.17 5.50
C ASP A 350 -11.17 -29.99 6.71
N GLY A 351 -10.66 -29.94 7.93
CA GLY A 351 -11.46 -29.84 9.14
C GLY A 351 -10.65 -29.49 10.38
N ILE A 352 -11.39 -29.29 11.48
CA ILE A 352 -10.81 -28.84 12.75
C ILE A 352 -9.96 -29.95 13.36
N GLY A 353 -8.65 -29.73 13.43
CA GLY A 353 -7.72 -30.63 14.10
C GLY A 353 -8.10 -30.82 15.57
N LYS A 354 -8.11 -32.06 16.08
CA LYS A 354 -8.52 -32.33 17.47
C LYS A 354 -7.62 -31.63 18.51
N VAL A 355 -6.32 -31.53 18.22
CA VAL A 355 -5.31 -31.01 19.17
C VAL A 355 -4.42 -29.97 18.49
N GLY A 356 -3.81 -30.32 17.36
CA GLY A 356 -2.93 -29.50 16.53
C GLY A 356 -2.53 -30.29 15.29
N VAL A 357 -1.34 -30.03 14.74
CA VAL A 357 -0.81 -30.80 13.59
C VAL A 357 0.08 -31.96 14.02
N ALA A 358 0.05 -33.05 13.25
CA ALA A 358 0.98 -34.16 13.45
C ALA A 358 2.39 -33.75 12.98
N ILE A 359 3.34 -33.70 13.91
CA ILE A 359 4.71 -33.24 13.62
C ILE A 359 5.46 -34.28 12.78
N THR A 360 5.78 -33.88 11.54
CA THR A 360 6.55 -34.68 10.59
C THR A 360 8.00 -34.22 10.50
N SER A 361 8.85 -34.96 9.77
CA SER A 361 10.23 -34.50 9.49
C SER A 361 10.25 -33.12 8.82
N ALA A 362 9.31 -32.84 7.90
CA ALA A 362 9.23 -31.55 7.22
C ALA A 362 9.00 -30.37 8.19
N HIS A 363 8.23 -30.57 9.26
CA HIS A 363 8.05 -29.56 10.30
C HIS A 363 9.33 -29.34 11.09
N ARG A 364 10.04 -30.44 11.43
CA ARG A 364 11.30 -30.38 12.17
C ARG A 364 12.39 -29.69 11.37
N ASP A 365 12.50 -30.01 10.08
CA ASP A 365 13.48 -29.41 9.19
C ASP A 365 13.20 -27.91 9.00
N TRP A 366 11.93 -27.55 8.75
CA TRP A 366 11.55 -26.13 8.66
C TRP A 366 11.85 -25.38 9.97
N ALA A 367 11.54 -25.96 11.12
CA ALA A 367 11.85 -25.35 12.41
C ALA A 367 13.36 -25.21 12.64
N ARG A 368 14.16 -26.21 12.25
CA ARG A 368 15.63 -26.16 12.35
C ARG A 368 16.22 -24.99 11.54
N GLU A 369 15.68 -24.76 10.36
CA GLU A 369 16.15 -23.74 9.41
C GLU A 369 15.68 -22.32 9.77
N ASN A 370 14.47 -22.19 10.30
CA ASN A 370 13.76 -20.90 10.37
C ASN A 370 13.45 -20.42 11.79
N ILE A 371 13.63 -21.25 12.83
CA ILE A 371 13.38 -20.88 14.23
C ILE A 371 14.71 -20.84 14.99
N LEU A 372 14.85 -19.83 15.87
CA LEU A 372 16.02 -19.71 16.75
C LEU A 372 16.24 -21.01 17.55
N PRO A 373 17.47 -21.52 17.67
CA PRO A 373 17.75 -22.84 18.24
C PRO A 373 17.07 -23.13 19.58
N GLN A 374 17.09 -22.16 20.51
CA GLN A 374 16.49 -22.27 21.83
C GLN A 374 14.94 -22.36 21.84
N HIS A 375 14.29 -22.02 20.72
CA HIS A 375 12.83 -22.00 20.61
C HIS A 375 12.28 -23.12 19.71
N GLN A 376 13.12 -23.90 19.02
CA GLN A 376 12.68 -24.95 18.08
C GLN A 376 11.72 -25.96 18.72
N ASN A 377 12.07 -26.49 19.90
CA ASN A 377 11.20 -27.45 20.60
C ASN A 377 9.89 -26.82 21.10
N HIS A 378 9.91 -25.55 21.51
CA HIS A 378 8.70 -24.84 21.91
C HIS A 378 7.74 -24.67 20.73
N VAL A 379 8.25 -24.28 19.56
CA VAL A 379 7.47 -24.13 18.34
C VAL A 379 6.87 -25.46 17.88
N LEU A 380 7.64 -26.56 17.93
CA LEU A 380 7.13 -27.88 17.56
C LEU A 380 6.05 -28.39 18.52
N LYS A 381 6.20 -28.17 19.84
CA LYS A 381 5.16 -28.50 20.82
C LYS A 381 3.91 -27.65 20.63
N PHE A 382 4.08 -26.35 20.35
CA PHE A 382 2.97 -25.44 20.06
C PHE A 382 2.19 -25.86 18.82
N LEU A 383 2.86 -26.22 17.72
CA LEU A 383 2.19 -26.76 16.52
C LEU A 383 1.39 -28.03 16.81
N ALA A 384 1.93 -28.91 17.66
CA ALA A 384 1.26 -30.14 18.04
C ALA A 384 0.03 -29.90 18.95
N ASN A 385 0.10 -28.89 19.83
CA ASN A 385 -0.96 -28.53 20.75
C ASN A 385 -0.83 -27.05 21.22
N PRO A 386 -1.45 -26.09 20.51
CA PRO A 386 -1.32 -24.67 20.82
C PRO A 386 -2.05 -24.26 22.11
N THR A 387 -2.97 -25.10 22.60
CA THR A 387 -3.66 -24.88 23.89
C THR A 387 -2.78 -25.29 25.07
N ALA A 388 -2.16 -26.48 25.02
CA ALA A 388 -1.35 -26.99 26.12
C ALA A 388 0.10 -26.51 26.12
N SER A 389 0.59 -25.98 24.99
CA SER A 389 1.96 -25.53 24.84
C SER A 389 2.02 -24.17 24.14
N PRO A 390 1.42 -23.11 24.71
CA PRO A 390 1.44 -21.77 24.12
C PRO A 390 2.88 -21.29 23.91
N LEU A 391 3.10 -20.42 22.92
CA LEU A 391 4.43 -19.89 22.64
C LEU A 391 4.92 -19.02 23.82
N PRO A 392 6.22 -19.12 24.18
CA PRO A 392 6.79 -18.35 25.29
C PRO A 392 6.98 -16.86 24.95
N ALA A 393 7.00 -16.51 23.66
CA ALA A 393 7.12 -15.14 23.17
C ALA A 393 6.37 -15.00 21.83
N PRO A 394 6.07 -13.76 21.39
CA PRO A 394 5.51 -13.51 20.07
C PRO A 394 6.39 -14.06 18.94
N LEU A 395 5.77 -14.49 17.83
CA LEU A 395 6.44 -15.15 16.70
C LEU A 395 7.67 -14.38 16.19
N HIS A 396 7.60 -13.04 16.11
CA HIS A 396 8.70 -12.24 15.59
C HIS A 396 9.98 -12.30 16.43
N LEU A 397 9.91 -12.73 17.69
CA LEU A 397 11.07 -12.95 18.55
C LEU A 397 11.60 -14.39 18.50
N LEU A 398 10.84 -15.33 17.91
CA LEU A 398 11.22 -16.75 17.86
C LEU A 398 11.86 -17.13 16.52
N ILE A 399 11.60 -16.34 15.48
CA ILE A 399 12.01 -16.62 14.10
C ILE A 399 13.45 -16.16 13.86
N LYS A 400 14.20 -16.96 13.11
CA LYS A 400 15.51 -16.61 12.58
C LYS A 400 15.32 -15.83 11.28
N TRP A 401 15.36 -14.51 11.36
CA TRP A 401 15.08 -13.65 10.21
C TRP A 401 16.28 -13.42 9.28
N ASP A 402 17.50 -13.44 9.81
CA ASP A 402 18.73 -13.14 9.08
C ASP A 402 19.34 -14.40 8.44
N ASN A 403 18.61 -14.99 7.50
CA ASN A 403 19.09 -16.10 6.67
C ASN A 403 19.57 -15.63 5.31
#